data_AF-A0A7Z8QHQ6-F1
#
_entry.id   AF-A0A7Z8QHQ6-F1
#
_cell.length_a   1.000
_cell.length_b   1.000
_cell.length_c   1.000
_cell.angle_alpha   90.00
_cell.angle_beta   90.00
_cell.angle_gamma   90.00
#
_symmetry.space_group_name_H-M   'P 1'
#
loop_
_entity.id
_entity.type
_entity.pdbx_description
1 polymer ?
#
loop_
_entity_poly.entity_id
_entity_poly.type
_entity_poly.pdbx_seq_one_letter_code
_entity_poly.pdbx_strand_id
1 'polypeptide(L)'
;KKLLANSALSTDTKKILEKSSSIREIPELLSDTNLTPDDQRFLDEINERISGIKWASIIKYEAYQWLMKKIPKFLYFSDYDILPSKINIPDLVSRINAPERLESQHRAILALLRVADIEIDEIESPSEGYEHLKAQIESVSISLTDQIMEFWKQNEDIEVEIDIKPDSTDESPYNNGSNLYLRIKSRKHRVGTPFDQRSSGFIWFFSFLVWFDSVKEQ
;
A
#
# COMPACT_ATOMS: atom_id res chain seq x y z
N LYS A 1 -27.52 31.75 -4.94
CA LYS A 1 -28.97 32.07 -5.12
C LYS A 1 -29.86 31.41 -4.05
N LYS A 2 -30.00 30.07 -3.96
CA LYS A 2 -30.79 29.45 -2.86
C LYS A 2 -30.31 29.79 -1.43
N LEU A 3 -28.99 29.92 -1.23
CA LEU A 3 -28.39 30.29 0.06
C LEU A 3 -28.72 31.74 0.49
N LEU A 4 -28.94 32.65 -0.47
CA LEU A 4 -29.27 34.05 -0.17
C LEU A 4 -30.74 34.20 0.24
N ALA A 5 -31.64 33.38 -0.32
CA ALA A 5 -33.07 33.45 -0.05
C ALA A 5 -33.42 33.22 1.44
N ASN A 6 -32.66 32.38 2.14
CA ASN A 6 -32.88 32.03 3.54
C ASN A 6 -31.97 32.80 4.53
N SER A 7 -31.24 33.82 4.07
CA SER A 7 -30.31 34.58 4.91
C SER A 7 -31.00 35.77 5.61
N ALA A 8 -30.48 36.19 6.76
CA ALA A 8 -30.93 37.38 7.50
C ALA A 8 -30.48 38.72 6.84
N LEU A 9 -29.79 38.65 5.70
CA LEU A 9 -29.26 39.81 4.99
C LEU A 9 -30.38 40.72 4.46
N SER A 10 -30.07 42.00 4.31
CA SER A 10 -30.99 42.97 3.74
C SER A 10 -31.30 42.69 2.27
N THR A 11 -32.45 43.19 1.79
CA THR A 11 -32.91 42.96 0.41
C THR A 11 -31.95 43.53 -0.62
N ASP A 12 -31.30 44.65 -0.30
CA ASP A 12 -30.34 45.33 -1.18
C ASP A 12 -29.01 44.55 -1.25
N THR A 13 -28.48 44.13 -0.10
CA THR A 13 -27.31 43.23 -0.01
C THR A 13 -27.55 41.94 -0.78
N LYS A 14 -28.73 41.32 -0.66
CA LYS A 14 -29.08 40.10 -1.42
C LYS A 14 -29.02 40.33 -2.94
N LYS A 15 -29.56 41.45 -3.45
CA LYS A 15 -29.55 41.78 -4.89
C LYS A 15 -28.13 42.00 -5.42
N ILE A 16 -27.26 42.62 -4.62
CA ILE A 16 -25.85 42.84 -4.99
C ILE A 16 -25.12 41.49 -5.06
N LEU A 17 -25.28 40.66 -4.03
CA LEU A 17 -24.63 39.34 -3.94
C LEU A 17 -25.12 38.34 -5.00
N GLU A 18 -26.31 38.52 -5.58
CA GLU A 18 -26.78 37.67 -6.69
C GLU A 18 -25.92 37.78 -7.96
N LYS A 19 -25.18 38.90 -8.11
CA LYS A 19 -24.28 39.15 -9.23
C LYS A 19 -22.85 38.68 -8.97
N SER A 20 -22.51 38.41 -7.70
CA SER A 20 -21.18 37.95 -7.29
C SER A 20 -20.91 36.55 -7.84
N SER A 21 -19.74 36.38 -8.45
CA SER A 21 -19.29 35.09 -8.99
C SER A 21 -18.29 34.39 -8.06
N SER A 22 -17.62 35.18 -7.20
CA SER A 22 -16.65 34.71 -6.22
C SER A 22 -16.88 35.32 -4.83
N ILE A 23 -16.51 34.60 -3.77
CA ILE A 23 -16.55 35.10 -2.39
C ILE A 23 -15.60 36.30 -2.21
N ARG A 24 -14.51 36.36 -2.98
CA ARG A 24 -13.54 37.46 -2.89
C ARG A 24 -14.04 38.79 -3.45
N GLU A 25 -15.06 38.77 -4.30
CA GLU A 25 -15.68 39.98 -4.87
C GLU A 25 -16.64 40.64 -3.87
N ILE A 26 -17.08 39.89 -2.85
CA ILE A 26 -18.10 40.33 -1.89
C ILE A 26 -17.69 41.60 -1.14
N PRO A 27 -16.46 41.74 -0.61
CA PRO A 27 -16.07 42.95 0.11
C PRO A 27 -16.05 44.20 -0.76
N GLU A 28 -15.59 44.09 -2.01
CA GLU A 28 -15.59 45.21 -2.97
C GLU A 28 -17.01 45.58 -3.40
N LEU A 29 -17.89 44.59 -3.60
CA LEU A 29 -19.29 44.84 -3.98
C LEU A 29 -20.12 45.49 -2.86
N LEU A 30 -19.72 45.32 -1.60
CA LEU A 30 -20.42 45.84 -0.43
C LEU A 30 -19.82 47.13 0.15
N SER A 31 -18.71 47.64 -0.39
CA SER A 31 -18.03 48.83 0.13
C SER A 31 -18.88 50.11 0.07
N ASP A 32 -19.77 50.21 -0.91
CA ASP A 32 -20.52 51.43 -1.22
C ASP A 32 -22.00 51.38 -0.79
N THR A 33 -22.37 50.40 0.06
CA THR A 33 -23.76 50.17 0.46
C THR A 33 -23.97 50.52 1.94
N ASN A 34 -25.14 51.07 2.29
CA ASN A 34 -25.54 51.21 3.69
C ASN A 34 -25.84 49.84 4.30
N LEU A 35 -24.86 49.29 5.02
CA LEU A 35 -24.95 47.96 5.64
C LEU A 35 -25.77 48.02 6.93
N THR A 36 -26.69 47.07 7.07
CA THR A 36 -27.33 46.80 8.36
C THR A 36 -26.35 46.11 9.32
N PRO A 37 -26.62 46.07 10.64
CA PRO A 37 -25.75 45.37 11.59
C PRO A 37 -25.53 43.88 11.25
N ASP A 38 -26.51 43.23 10.61
CA ASP A 38 -26.41 41.83 10.17
C ASP A 38 -25.56 41.69 8.89
N ASP A 39 -25.66 42.67 7.98
CA ASP A 39 -24.83 42.71 6.77
C ASP A 39 -23.36 42.97 7.12
N GLN A 40 -23.09 43.84 8.11
CA GLN A 40 -21.73 44.11 8.60
C GLN A 40 -21.11 42.87 9.24
N ARG A 41 -21.86 42.16 10.10
CA ARG A 41 -21.39 40.89 10.69
C ARG A 41 -21.04 39.86 9.63
N PHE A 42 -21.87 39.71 8.60
CA PHE A 42 -21.59 38.84 7.47
C PHE A 42 -20.32 39.26 6.71
N LEU A 43 -20.15 40.56 6.46
CA LEU A 43 -18.95 41.08 5.78
C LEU A 43 -17.68 40.81 6.58
N ASP A 44 -17.72 40.99 7.91
CA ASP A 44 -16.61 40.71 8.81
C ASP A 44 -16.23 39.22 8.78
N GLU A 45 -17.21 38.31 8.84
CA GLU A 45 -17.00 36.86 8.70
C GLU A 45 -16.36 36.49 7.35
N ILE A 46 -16.81 37.11 6.25
CA ILE A 46 -16.24 36.87 4.92
C ILE A 46 -14.81 37.41 4.83
N ASN A 47 -14.53 38.58 5.39
CA ASN A 47 -13.18 39.15 5.41
C ASN A 47 -12.21 38.28 6.23
N GLU A 48 -12.64 37.79 7.39
CA GLU A 48 -11.86 36.83 8.18
C GLU A 48 -11.56 35.57 7.36
N ARG A 49 -12.59 35.01 6.71
CA ARG A 49 -12.48 33.83 5.85
C ARG A 49 -11.54 34.05 4.64
N ILE A 50 -11.53 35.24 4.06
CA ILE A 50 -10.61 35.63 2.98
C ILE A 50 -9.18 35.77 3.50
N SER A 51 -8.98 36.37 4.68
CA SER A 51 -7.66 36.66 5.24
C SER A 51 -6.84 35.40 5.51
N GLY A 52 -7.50 34.31 5.92
CA GLY A 52 -6.86 33.03 6.24
C GLY A 52 -6.54 32.15 5.03
N ILE A 53 -7.03 32.47 3.84
CA ILE A 53 -6.99 31.56 2.67
C ILE A 53 -6.25 32.20 1.51
N LYS A 54 -5.19 31.54 1.01
CA LYS A 54 -4.40 32.02 -0.14
C LYS A 54 -4.96 31.61 -1.50
N TRP A 55 -5.90 30.67 -1.56
CA TRP A 55 -6.45 30.17 -2.81
C TRP A 55 -7.39 31.18 -3.47
N ALA A 56 -7.32 31.30 -4.79
CA ALA A 56 -8.21 32.18 -5.56
C ALA A 56 -9.69 31.88 -5.31
N SER A 57 -10.06 30.59 -5.22
CA SER A 57 -11.40 30.14 -4.83
C SER A 57 -11.39 29.59 -3.42
N ILE A 58 -12.05 30.29 -2.50
CA ILE A 58 -12.23 29.88 -1.10
C ILE A 58 -13.01 28.57 -1.00
N ILE A 59 -14.09 28.45 -1.79
CA ILE A 59 -14.93 27.24 -1.80
C ILE A 59 -14.12 26.01 -2.20
N LYS A 60 -13.25 26.13 -3.21
CA LYS A 60 -12.37 25.01 -3.61
C LYS A 60 -11.42 24.60 -2.49
N TYR A 61 -10.85 25.57 -1.77
CA TYR A 61 -9.96 25.28 -0.64
C TYR A 61 -10.68 24.55 0.49
N GLU A 62 -11.87 24.98 0.86
CA GLU A 62 -12.64 24.34 1.93
C GLU A 62 -13.14 22.95 1.54
N ALA A 63 -13.62 22.80 0.31
CA ALA A 63 -13.95 21.50 -0.25
C ALA A 63 -12.72 20.58 -0.23
N TYR A 64 -11.55 21.10 -0.60
CA TYR A 64 -10.29 20.37 -0.54
C TYR A 64 -9.95 19.97 0.91
N GLN A 65 -10.00 20.88 1.88
CA GLN A 65 -9.73 20.55 3.29
C GLN A 65 -10.70 19.50 3.86
N TRP A 66 -11.97 19.57 3.47
CA TRP A 66 -12.96 18.58 3.86
C TRP A 66 -12.70 17.21 3.20
N LEU A 67 -12.37 17.19 1.91
CA LEU A 67 -12.04 15.98 1.16
C LEU A 67 -10.75 15.34 1.68
N MET A 68 -9.71 16.12 1.94
CA MET A 68 -8.39 15.64 2.38
C MET A 68 -8.46 14.77 3.62
N LYS A 69 -9.38 15.06 4.55
CA LYS A 69 -9.61 14.25 5.77
C LYS A 69 -10.26 12.90 5.49
N LYS A 70 -10.86 12.73 4.31
CA LYS A 70 -11.57 11.53 3.86
C LYS A 70 -10.85 10.77 2.76
N ILE A 71 -9.72 11.30 2.27
CA ILE A 71 -8.94 10.63 1.25
C ILE A 71 -8.31 9.38 1.88
N PRO A 72 -8.54 8.18 1.31
CA PRO A 72 -7.89 6.97 1.80
C PRO A 72 -6.38 7.07 1.58
N LYS A 73 -5.62 6.36 2.41
CA LYS A 73 -4.18 6.20 2.16
C LYS A 73 -4.00 5.29 0.94
N PHE A 74 -3.12 5.69 0.05
CA PHE A 74 -2.72 4.88 -1.09
C PHE A 74 -1.40 4.20 -0.80
N LEU A 75 -1.30 2.94 -1.16
CA LEU A 75 -0.09 2.15 -1.09
C LEU A 75 0.38 1.86 -2.51
N TYR A 76 1.63 2.17 -2.81
CA TYR A 76 2.23 1.89 -4.10
C TYR A 76 3.13 0.66 -3.97
N PHE A 77 2.88 -0.34 -4.82
CA PHE A 77 3.68 -1.55 -4.91
C PHE A 77 4.19 -1.67 -6.35
N SER A 78 5.51 -1.68 -6.51
CA SER A 78 6.15 -1.62 -7.82
C SER A 78 6.42 -3.02 -8.38
N ASP A 79 6.66 -3.11 -9.70
CA ASP A 79 7.04 -4.37 -10.35
C ASP A 79 8.44 -4.87 -9.93
N TYR A 80 9.22 -4.07 -9.18
CA TYR A 80 10.55 -4.45 -8.68
C TYR A 80 10.50 -5.20 -7.35
N ASP A 81 9.35 -5.20 -6.68
CA ASP A 81 9.16 -5.81 -5.35
C ASP A 81 8.61 -7.24 -5.44
N ILE A 82 8.82 -7.89 -6.60
CA ILE A 82 8.35 -9.23 -6.89
C ILE A 82 9.20 -10.28 -6.16
N LEU A 83 8.53 -11.29 -5.60
CA LEU A 83 9.18 -12.45 -4.99
C LEU A 83 9.93 -13.28 -6.04
N PRO A 84 11.22 -13.57 -5.82
CA PRO A 84 11.95 -14.49 -6.68
C PRO A 84 11.48 -15.93 -6.46
N SER A 85 11.57 -16.76 -7.51
CA SER A 85 11.30 -18.20 -7.44
C SER A 85 12.39 -18.99 -6.73
N LYS A 86 13.59 -18.43 -6.65
CA LYS A 86 14.81 -19.07 -6.13
C LYS A 86 15.71 -18.02 -5.50
N ILE A 87 16.26 -18.30 -4.34
CA ILE A 87 17.27 -17.45 -3.67
C ILE A 87 18.31 -18.29 -2.95
N ASN A 88 19.56 -17.83 -2.95
CA ASN A 88 20.64 -18.47 -2.21
C ASN A 88 20.66 -17.96 -0.76
N ILE A 89 20.58 -18.88 0.22
CA ILE A 89 20.48 -18.51 1.63
C ILE A 89 21.79 -17.87 2.15
N PRO A 90 22.99 -18.45 1.90
CA PRO A 90 24.25 -17.81 2.29
C PRO A 90 24.43 -16.40 1.71
N ASP A 91 24.10 -16.19 0.43
CA ASP A 91 24.15 -14.86 -0.19
C ASP A 91 23.18 -13.88 0.50
N LEU A 92 21.95 -14.33 0.78
CA LEU A 92 20.96 -13.53 1.51
C LEU A 92 21.47 -13.12 2.90
N VAL A 93 22.00 -14.05 3.69
CA VAL A 93 22.59 -13.78 5.02
C VAL A 93 23.74 -12.78 4.92
N SER A 94 24.62 -12.93 3.92
CA SER A 94 25.73 -12.00 3.70
C SER A 94 25.24 -10.57 3.41
N ARG A 95 24.11 -10.42 2.72
CA ARG A 95 23.51 -9.12 2.37
C ARG A 95 22.71 -8.50 3.50
N ILE A 96 22.11 -9.30 4.38
CA ILE A 96 21.49 -8.80 5.61
C ILE A 96 22.54 -8.05 6.45
N ASN A 97 23.75 -8.60 6.52
CA ASN A 97 24.89 -7.99 7.23
C ASN A 97 25.52 -6.80 6.49
N ALA A 98 25.15 -6.56 5.23
CA ALA A 98 25.66 -5.49 4.37
C ALA A 98 24.50 -4.75 3.66
N PRO A 99 23.77 -3.86 4.39
CA PRO A 99 22.50 -3.28 3.93
C PRO A 99 22.56 -2.56 2.58
N GLU A 100 23.73 -2.06 2.18
CA GLU A 100 23.97 -1.41 0.90
C GLU A 100 23.87 -2.34 -0.31
N ARG A 101 23.94 -3.67 -0.10
CA ARG A 101 23.82 -4.70 -1.15
C ARG A 101 22.44 -5.35 -1.20
N LEU A 102 21.50 -4.88 -0.36
CA LEU A 102 20.21 -5.52 -0.17
C LEU A 102 19.18 -4.95 -1.17
N GLU A 103 18.98 -5.71 -2.25
CA GLU A 103 18.04 -5.40 -3.34
C GLU A 103 16.58 -5.74 -2.97
N SER A 104 15.62 -5.24 -3.75
CA SER A 104 14.18 -5.45 -3.52
C SER A 104 13.78 -6.93 -3.39
N GLN A 105 14.31 -7.81 -4.25
CA GLN A 105 14.05 -9.26 -4.17
C GLN A 105 14.45 -9.90 -2.83
N HIS A 106 15.53 -9.42 -2.21
CA HIS A 106 15.96 -9.88 -0.89
C HIS A 106 14.98 -9.40 0.18
N ARG A 107 14.49 -8.16 0.08
CA ARG A 107 13.46 -7.62 1.00
C ARG A 107 12.16 -8.39 0.89
N ALA A 108 11.77 -8.76 -0.31
CA ALA A 108 10.57 -9.56 -0.55
C ALA A 108 10.67 -10.94 0.12
N ILE A 109 11.82 -11.63 -0.02
CA ILE A 109 12.05 -12.90 0.67
C ILE A 109 12.08 -12.74 2.19
N LEU A 110 12.71 -11.68 2.71
CA LEU A 110 12.70 -11.43 4.15
C LEU A 110 11.30 -11.13 4.69
N ALA A 111 10.48 -10.43 3.90
CA ALA A 111 9.07 -10.24 4.21
C ALA A 111 8.30 -11.57 4.21
N LEU A 112 8.55 -12.45 3.24
CA LEU A 112 7.99 -13.80 3.20
C LEU A 112 8.35 -14.62 4.45
N LEU A 113 9.63 -14.62 4.82
CA LEU A 113 10.11 -15.33 6.00
C LEU A 113 9.53 -14.75 7.31
N ARG A 114 9.29 -13.44 7.37
CA ARG A 114 8.65 -12.81 8.52
C ARG A 114 7.17 -13.20 8.65
N VAL A 115 6.42 -13.13 7.56
CA VAL A 115 5.00 -13.59 7.53
C VAL A 115 4.90 -15.07 7.91
N ALA A 116 5.96 -15.82 7.61
CA ALA A 116 6.13 -17.21 7.94
C ALA A 116 6.59 -17.50 9.38
N ASP A 117 6.97 -16.49 10.17
CA ASP A 117 7.62 -16.66 11.48
C ASP A 117 8.83 -17.62 11.41
N ILE A 118 9.64 -17.47 10.35
CA ILE A 118 10.90 -18.20 10.17
C ILE A 118 12.06 -17.21 10.27
N GLU A 119 12.93 -17.42 11.24
CA GLU A 119 14.19 -16.69 11.32
C GLU A 119 15.21 -17.26 10.35
N ILE A 120 15.97 -16.39 9.67
CA ILE A 120 16.95 -16.83 8.66
C ILE A 120 18.05 -17.71 9.27
N ASP A 121 18.37 -17.48 10.54
CA ASP A 121 19.38 -18.24 11.29
C ASP A 121 18.94 -19.69 11.53
N GLU A 122 17.63 -19.94 11.70
CA GLU A 122 17.07 -21.30 11.84
C GLU A 122 17.20 -22.12 10.56
N ILE A 123 17.22 -21.44 9.41
CA ILE A 123 17.43 -22.06 8.10
C ILE A 123 18.91 -22.42 7.88
N GLU A 124 19.83 -21.53 8.25
CA GLU A 124 21.27 -21.75 8.05
C GLU A 124 21.85 -22.79 9.02
N SER A 125 21.40 -22.76 10.28
CA SER A 125 21.88 -23.65 11.34
C SER A 125 20.71 -24.13 12.21
N PRO A 126 19.98 -25.17 11.77
CA PRO A 126 18.81 -25.68 12.51
C PRO A 126 19.23 -26.21 13.87
N SER A 127 18.88 -25.49 14.94
CA SER A 127 19.18 -25.85 16.33
C SER A 127 18.47 -27.14 16.76
N GLU A 128 17.27 -27.37 16.22
CA GLU A 128 16.39 -28.51 16.53
C GLU A 128 16.43 -29.63 15.47
N GLY A 129 17.30 -29.52 14.46
CA GLY A 129 17.52 -30.52 13.43
C GLY A 129 16.57 -30.43 12.22
N TYR A 130 16.72 -31.38 11.28
CA TYR A 130 16.07 -31.36 9.96
C TYR A 130 14.53 -31.45 10.02
N GLU A 131 13.99 -32.34 10.86
CA GLU A 131 12.54 -32.58 10.93
C GLU A 131 11.77 -31.36 11.46
N HIS A 132 12.37 -30.63 12.41
CA HIS A 132 11.78 -29.39 12.93
C HIS A 132 11.67 -28.33 11.82
N LEU A 133 12.79 -28.04 11.15
CA LEU A 133 12.83 -27.09 10.04
C LEU A 133 11.84 -27.50 8.94
N LYS A 134 11.78 -28.80 8.61
CA LYS A 134 10.86 -29.31 7.60
C LYS A 134 9.40 -29.06 7.98
N ALA A 135 9.02 -29.37 9.22
CA ALA A 135 7.67 -29.15 9.71
C ALA A 135 7.29 -27.65 9.73
N GLN A 136 8.23 -26.78 10.11
CA GLN A 136 8.04 -25.33 10.08
C GLN A 136 7.81 -24.81 8.65
N ILE A 137 8.64 -25.23 7.69
CA ILE A 137 8.49 -24.86 6.27
C ILE A 137 7.15 -25.36 5.70
N GLU A 138 6.71 -26.56 6.07
CA GLU A 138 5.43 -27.12 5.63
C GLU A 138 4.25 -26.33 6.22
N SER A 139 4.30 -26.02 7.52
CA SER A 139 3.29 -25.18 8.18
C SER A 139 3.14 -23.81 7.50
N VAL A 140 4.27 -23.21 7.14
CA VAL A 140 4.32 -21.92 6.44
C VAL A 140 3.73 -22.02 5.04
N SER A 141 4.11 -23.06 4.29
CA SER A 141 3.57 -23.32 2.96
C SER A 141 2.04 -23.45 2.98
N ILE A 142 1.49 -24.09 4.01
CA ILE A 142 0.04 -24.21 4.24
C ILE A 142 -0.57 -22.84 4.54
N SER A 143 -0.02 -22.10 5.51
CA SER A 143 -0.52 -20.78 5.91
C SER A 143 -0.58 -19.80 4.73
N LEU A 144 0.50 -19.72 3.94
CA LEU A 144 0.54 -18.90 2.72
C LEU A 144 -0.49 -19.34 1.69
N THR A 145 -0.64 -20.66 1.49
CA THR A 145 -1.66 -21.19 0.58
C THR A 145 -3.05 -20.73 0.99
N ASP A 146 -3.38 -20.83 2.27
CA ASP A 146 -4.70 -20.45 2.80
C ASP A 146 -4.95 -18.93 2.65
N GLN A 147 -3.97 -18.10 2.98
CA GLN A 147 -4.05 -16.64 2.80
C GLN A 147 -4.30 -16.25 1.33
N ILE A 148 -3.59 -16.88 0.39
CA ILE A 148 -3.75 -16.59 -1.04
C ILE A 148 -5.12 -17.05 -1.54
N MET A 149 -5.61 -18.20 -1.06
CA MET A 149 -6.90 -18.75 -1.46
C MET A 149 -8.09 -17.94 -1.00
N GLU A 150 -7.94 -17.10 0.02
CA GLU A 150 -8.96 -16.14 0.42
C GLU A 150 -9.32 -15.20 -0.74
N PHE A 151 -8.30 -14.77 -1.51
CA PHE A 151 -8.45 -13.74 -2.52
C PHE A 151 -8.34 -14.25 -3.96
N TRP A 152 -7.53 -15.28 -4.22
CA TRP A 152 -7.26 -15.77 -5.56
C TRP A 152 -8.30 -16.82 -6.02
N LYS A 153 -9.37 -16.35 -6.67
CA LYS A 153 -10.50 -17.20 -7.10
C LYS A 153 -10.43 -17.75 -8.52
N GLN A 154 -9.43 -17.37 -9.31
CA GLN A 154 -9.33 -17.80 -10.72
C GLN A 154 -8.89 -19.27 -10.85
N ASN A 155 -8.12 -19.79 -9.89
CA ASN A 155 -7.68 -21.18 -9.87
C ASN A 155 -7.40 -21.59 -8.41
N GLU A 156 -8.32 -22.34 -7.82
CA GLU A 156 -8.23 -22.81 -6.43
C GLU A 156 -7.47 -24.16 -6.30
N ASP A 157 -7.04 -24.75 -7.42
CA ASP A 157 -6.28 -26.00 -7.45
C ASP A 157 -4.77 -25.76 -7.34
N ILE A 158 -4.33 -24.77 -6.55
CA ILE A 158 -2.92 -24.45 -6.35
C ILE A 158 -2.51 -24.56 -4.88
N GLU A 159 -1.25 -24.89 -4.65
CA GLU A 159 -0.61 -24.90 -3.33
C GLU A 159 0.75 -24.22 -3.46
N VAL A 160 1.10 -23.43 -2.46
CA VAL A 160 2.43 -22.88 -2.31
C VAL A 160 3.30 -23.96 -1.68
N GLU A 161 4.49 -24.17 -2.23
CA GLU A 161 5.47 -25.10 -1.68
C GLU A 161 6.81 -24.38 -1.58
N ILE A 162 7.33 -24.29 -0.36
CA ILE A 162 8.68 -23.80 -0.08
C ILE A 162 9.57 -25.03 0.13
N ASP A 163 10.70 -25.06 -0.56
CA ASP A 163 11.70 -26.13 -0.43
C ASP A 163 13.07 -25.52 -0.16
N ILE A 164 13.85 -26.15 0.72
CA ILE A 164 15.20 -25.71 1.07
C ILE A 164 16.16 -26.87 0.86
N LYS A 165 17.08 -26.70 -0.09
CA LYS A 165 18.09 -27.72 -0.40
C LYS A 165 19.31 -27.13 -1.10
N PRO A 166 20.48 -27.77 -0.97
CA PRO A 166 21.64 -27.43 -1.78
C PRO A 166 21.49 -27.92 -3.23
N ASP A 167 22.09 -27.19 -4.16
CA ASP A 167 22.19 -27.61 -5.57
C ASP A 167 23.58 -27.27 -6.13
N SER A 168 24.54 -28.18 -5.95
CA SER A 168 25.91 -27.98 -6.41
C SER A 168 26.08 -27.95 -7.93
N THR A 169 25.03 -28.27 -8.70
CA THR A 169 25.08 -28.32 -10.17
C THR A 169 24.57 -27.04 -10.84
N ASP A 170 23.99 -26.13 -10.05
CA ASP A 170 23.48 -24.85 -10.51
C ASP A 170 24.62 -23.86 -10.84
N GLU A 171 24.28 -22.66 -11.28
CA GLU A 171 25.24 -21.57 -11.46
C GLU A 171 25.49 -20.81 -10.15
N SER A 172 26.61 -20.09 -10.06
CA SER A 172 26.86 -19.17 -8.95
C SER A 172 25.79 -18.07 -8.90
N PRO A 173 25.24 -17.70 -7.72
CA PRO A 173 25.62 -18.14 -6.37
C PRO A 173 24.92 -19.42 -5.87
N TYR A 174 23.97 -19.96 -6.63
CA TYR A 174 23.12 -21.09 -6.22
C TYR A 174 23.87 -22.40 -6.05
N ASN A 175 25.07 -22.52 -6.61
CA ASN A 175 25.93 -23.70 -6.45
C ASN A 175 26.60 -23.85 -5.09
N ASN A 176 26.39 -22.90 -4.17
CA ASN A 176 27.03 -22.87 -2.87
C ASN A 176 26.01 -22.81 -1.72
N GLY A 177 26.00 -23.84 -0.87
CA GLY A 177 25.09 -23.94 0.26
C GLY A 177 23.64 -24.20 -0.14
N SER A 178 22.72 -23.93 0.78
CA SER A 178 21.28 -24.17 0.58
C SER A 178 20.62 -23.03 -0.22
N ASN A 179 19.68 -23.41 -1.08
CA ASN A 179 18.80 -22.49 -1.78
C ASN A 179 17.36 -22.67 -1.28
N LEU A 180 16.64 -21.57 -1.18
CA LEU A 180 15.20 -21.57 -0.99
C LEU A 180 14.53 -21.51 -2.37
N TYR A 181 13.63 -22.45 -2.63
CA TYR A 181 12.83 -22.53 -3.84
C TYR A 181 11.36 -22.28 -3.49
N LEU A 182 10.76 -21.30 -4.17
CA LEU A 182 9.33 -21.03 -4.13
C LEU A 182 8.67 -21.68 -5.34
N ARG A 183 7.72 -22.58 -5.09
CA ARG A 183 7.03 -23.37 -6.11
C ARG A 183 5.53 -23.27 -5.95
N ILE A 184 4.83 -23.45 -7.06
CA ILE A 184 3.38 -23.57 -7.10
C ILE A 184 3.02 -24.96 -7.59
N LYS A 185 2.38 -25.73 -6.72
CA LYS A 185 1.92 -27.09 -6.99
C LYS A 185 0.46 -27.08 -7.40
N SER A 186 0.13 -27.85 -8.43
CA SER A 186 -1.26 -28.07 -8.79
C SER A 186 -1.85 -29.21 -7.97
N ARG A 187 -2.95 -28.99 -7.25
CA ARG A 187 -3.71 -30.07 -6.57
C ARG A 187 -4.26 -31.09 -7.55
N LYS A 188 -4.78 -30.59 -8.68
CA LYS A 188 -5.37 -31.41 -9.75
C LYS A 188 -4.35 -32.31 -10.44
N HIS A 189 -3.17 -31.77 -10.77
CA HIS A 189 -2.16 -32.50 -11.55
C HIS A 189 -1.03 -33.07 -10.69
N ARG A 190 -0.92 -32.67 -9.42
CA ARG A 190 0.13 -33.06 -8.47
C ARG A 190 1.56 -32.76 -8.95
N VAL A 191 1.71 -31.74 -9.78
CA VAL A 191 3.00 -31.27 -10.30
C VAL A 191 3.29 -29.88 -9.77
N GLY A 192 4.52 -29.66 -9.30
CA GLY A 192 5.05 -28.37 -8.88
C GLY A 192 5.85 -27.70 -9.99
N THR A 193 5.54 -26.44 -10.28
CA THR A 193 6.35 -25.58 -11.17
C THR A 193 7.02 -24.48 -10.36
N PRO A 194 8.21 -23.99 -10.76
CA PRO A 194 8.77 -22.76 -10.21
C PRO A 194 7.77 -21.60 -10.23
N PHE A 195 7.82 -20.73 -9.22
CA PHE A 195 6.89 -19.62 -9.06
C PHE A 195 6.93 -18.61 -10.22
N ASP A 196 8.11 -18.36 -10.79
CA ASP A 196 8.34 -17.46 -11.92
C ASP A 196 7.76 -17.95 -13.26
N GLN A 197 7.37 -19.23 -13.34
CA GLN A 197 6.70 -19.80 -14.52
C GLN A 197 5.18 -19.55 -14.53
N ARG A 198 4.65 -18.88 -13.50
CA ARG A 198 3.24 -18.50 -13.44
C ARG A 198 2.99 -17.20 -14.23
N SER A 199 1.71 -16.86 -14.41
CA SER A 199 1.37 -15.61 -15.08
C SER A 199 1.89 -14.41 -14.28
N SER A 200 2.31 -13.34 -14.97
CA SER A 200 2.80 -12.13 -14.32
C SER A 200 1.79 -11.55 -13.33
N GLY A 201 0.49 -11.64 -13.62
CA GLY A 201 -0.56 -11.20 -12.70
C GLY A 201 -0.65 -12.04 -11.42
N PHE A 202 -0.42 -13.35 -11.50
CA PHE A 202 -0.35 -14.21 -10.31
C PHE A 202 0.88 -13.89 -9.46
N ILE A 203 2.04 -13.77 -10.12
CA ILE A 203 3.31 -13.44 -9.48
C ILE A 203 3.22 -12.09 -8.75
N TRP A 204 2.70 -11.07 -9.43
CA TRP A 204 2.51 -9.74 -8.85
C TRP A 204 1.56 -9.77 -7.67
N PHE A 205 0.41 -10.44 -7.80
CA PHE A 205 -0.60 -10.52 -6.75
C PHE A 205 -0.07 -11.21 -5.49
N PHE A 206 0.60 -12.34 -5.68
CA PHE A 206 1.21 -13.10 -4.59
C PHE A 206 2.28 -12.25 -3.88
N SER A 207 3.18 -11.63 -4.65
CA SER A 207 4.26 -10.80 -4.10
C SER A 207 3.69 -9.62 -3.31
N PHE A 208 2.63 -9.01 -3.83
CA PHE A 208 1.90 -7.94 -3.14
C PHE A 208 1.29 -8.41 -1.83
N LEU A 209 0.62 -9.57 -1.79
CA LEU A 209 -0.02 -10.07 -0.56
C LEU A 209 1.01 -10.30 0.54
N VAL A 210 2.11 -10.99 0.22
CA VAL A 210 3.18 -11.28 1.18
C VAL A 210 3.81 -9.98 1.70
N TRP A 211 4.09 -9.03 0.80
CA TRP A 211 4.61 -7.74 1.19
C TRP A 211 3.60 -6.94 2.04
N PHE A 212 2.33 -6.92 1.65
CA PHE A 212 1.29 -6.17 2.35
C PHE A 212 1.09 -6.66 3.77
N ASP A 213 1.10 -7.98 3.99
CA ASP A 213 1.01 -8.57 5.32
C ASP A 213 2.19 -8.13 6.19
N SER A 214 3.41 -8.16 5.64
CA SER A 214 4.62 -7.69 6.33
C SER A 214 4.63 -6.19 6.69
N VAL A 215 3.87 -5.36 5.95
CA VAL A 215 3.72 -3.91 6.22
C VAL A 215 2.62 -3.67 7.25
N LYS A 216 1.59 -4.52 7.28
CA LYS A 216 0.48 -4.42 8.24
C LYS A 216 0.91 -4.67 9.68
N GLU A 217 1.95 -5.49 9.87
CA GLU A 217 2.53 -5.83 11.16
C GLU A 217 3.52 -4.77 11.70
N GLN A 218 3.84 -3.73 10.90
CA GLN A 218 4.69 -2.59 11.30
C GLN A 218 3.86 -1.41 11.82
#